data_AF-A0A0B7HIS7-F1
#
_entry.id   AF-A0A0B7HIS7-F1
#
_cell.length_a   1.000
_cell.length_b   1.000
_cell.length_c   1.000
_cell.angle_alpha   90.00
_cell.angle_beta   90.00
_cell.angle_gamma   90.00
#
_symmetry.space_group_name_H-M   'P 1'
#
loop_
_entity.id
_entity.type
_entity.pdbx_description
1 polymer ?
#
loop_
_entity_poly.entity_id
_entity_poly.type
_entity_poly.pdbx_seq_one_letter_code
_entity_poly.pdbx_strand_id
1 'polypeptide(L)'
;MKRIVNKIVVAVGLITTLVSCSKDNNEVVTPDLNHQEPEFHKVDFIFTEGHTHGLSFHGDPKYEGVKYLVNQQKVTFEFKDKKWEASGADVIRWRQSSYYGLEIVYYNEKGERINSEYIEHANSHQHFFQFQDVKTIKTGELPADNNTIASYLYRDTNPENKYYTKGSDARLLDNPVGLKGYFHVKQNYLTFNLKVTLAHFLSGNKKQGEKYLAYNELPSPNIAAREFEVQIPIRIYNDRLEKESVTLQDMADEFKITIQEAEKELETIIEADIDPESSQVWM
;
A
#
# COMPACT_ATOMS: atom_id res chain seq x y z
N MET A 1 4.44 -67.89 43.25
CA MET A 1 4.00 -67.86 41.84
C MET A 1 3.21 -66.59 41.59
N LYS A 2 3.68 -65.78 40.65
CA LYS A 2 3.21 -64.42 40.32
C LYS A 2 1.74 -64.42 39.88
N ARG A 3 0.93 -63.48 40.37
CA ARG A 3 -0.19 -62.92 39.61
C ARG A 3 -0.19 -61.40 39.77
N ILE A 4 -0.26 -60.77 38.61
CA ILE A 4 0.03 -59.37 38.30
C ILE A 4 -1.14 -58.50 38.75
N VAL A 5 -0.85 -57.44 39.50
CA VAL A 5 -1.82 -56.37 39.84
C VAL A 5 -1.63 -55.26 38.80
N ASN A 6 -2.55 -55.17 37.84
CA ASN A 6 -2.61 -54.02 36.93
C ASN A 6 -3.24 -52.84 37.69
N LYS A 7 -2.45 -51.81 37.99
CA LYS A 7 -2.95 -50.51 38.44
C LYS A 7 -3.32 -49.70 37.21
N ILE A 8 -4.62 -49.48 36.99
CA ILE A 8 -5.11 -48.47 36.06
C ILE A 8 -4.99 -47.12 36.76
N VAL A 9 -4.06 -46.29 36.29
CA VAL A 9 -3.97 -44.88 36.68
C VAL A 9 -4.84 -44.11 35.68
N VAL A 10 -5.98 -43.60 36.15
CA VAL A 10 -6.81 -42.65 35.39
C VAL A 10 -6.21 -41.26 35.61
N ALA A 11 -5.51 -40.74 34.61
CA ALA A 11 -5.06 -39.37 34.59
C ALA A 11 -6.25 -38.46 34.23
N VAL A 12 -6.76 -37.72 35.22
CA VAL A 12 -7.72 -36.63 35.01
C VAL A 12 -6.93 -35.43 34.50
N GLY A 13 -6.95 -35.22 33.19
CA GLY A 13 -6.35 -34.05 32.54
C GLY A 13 -7.21 -32.81 32.80
N LEU A 14 -6.60 -31.82 33.45
CA LEU A 14 -7.13 -30.49 33.67
C LEU A 14 -7.32 -29.80 32.30
N ILE A 15 -8.56 -29.57 31.88
CA ILE A 15 -8.85 -28.78 30.66
C ILE A 15 -8.68 -27.31 31.03
N THR A 16 -7.49 -26.76 30.79
CA THR A 16 -7.28 -25.32 30.74
C THR A 16 -7.89 -24.81 29.43
N THR A 17 -9.05 -24.15 29.53
CA THR A 17 -9.64 -23.40 28.42
C THR A 17 -8.68 -22.28 28.04
N LEU A 18 -7.96 -22.46 26.94
CA LEU A 18 -7.20 -21.38 26.31
C LEU A 18 -8.21 -20.33 25.83
N VAL A 19 -8.06 -19.12 26.35
CA VAL A 19 -8.68 -17.90 25.83
C VAL A 19 -8.18 -17.74 24.39
N SER A 20 -9.09 -17.93 23.43
CA SER A 20 -8.83 -17.67 22.02
C SER A 20 -8.70 -16.16 21.84
N CYS A 21 -7.47 -15.66 21.76
CA CYS A 21 -7.20 -14.35 21.17
C CYS A 21 -7.77 -14.35 19.76
N SER A 22 -8.74 -13.47 19.48
CA SER A 22 -9.21 -13.20 18.13
C SER A 22 -8.01 -12.71 17.32
N LYS A 23 -7.60 -13.50 16.32
CA LYS A 23 -6.75 -12.98 15.26
C LYS A 23 -7.58 -11.97 14.48
N ASP A 24 -7.19 -10.70 14.53
CA ASP A 24 -7.63 -9.72 13.55
C ASP A 24 -7.10 -10.19 12.19
N ASN A 25 -8.01 -10.65 11.33
CA ASN A 25 -7.66 -11.20 10.02
C ASN A 25 -7.24 -10.05 9.08
N ASN A 26 -5.97 -9.64 9.16
CA ASN A 26 -5.28 -8.81 8.17
C ASN A 26 -4.62 -9.71 7.11
N GLU A 27 -5.36 -10.68 6.56
CA GLU A 27 -4.83 -11.51 5.47
C GLU A 27 -5.02 -10.81 4.12
N VAL A 28 -3.95 -10.82 3.33
CA VAL A 28 -3.94 -10.35 1.95
C VAL A 28 -4.87 -11.25 1.13
N VAL A 29 -5.96 -10.67 0.58
CA VAL A 29 -6.90 -11.39 -0.28
C VAL A 29 -6.32 -11.50 -1.68
N THR A 30 -6.19 -12.74 -2.18
CA THR A 30 -5.66 -13.06 -3.51
C THR A 30 -6.76 -13.08 -4.58
N PRO A 31 -6.45 -12.78 -5.86
CA PRO A 31 -7.42 -12.83 -6.97
C PRO A 31 -8.04 -14.22 -7.18
N ASP A 32 -9.34 -14.27 -7.48
CA ASP A 32 -10.04 -15.43 -8.06
C ASP A 32 -10.07 -15.25 -9.58
N LEU A 33 -9.15 -15.90 -10.30
CA LEU A 33 -9.09 -15.83 -11.76
C LEU A 33 -9.65 -17.12 -12.37
N ASN A 34 -10.73 -16.97 -13.15
CA ASN A 34 -11.28 -18.02 -14.00
C ASN A 34 -10.25 -18.45 -15.07
N HIS A 35 -9.53 -19.55 -14.82
CA HIS A 35 -9.00 -20.51 -15.81
C HIS A 35 -8.09 -20.02 -16.98
N GLN A 36 -7.45 -18.86 -16.91
CA GLN A 36 -6.33 -18.49 -17.81
C GLN A 36 -5.09 -18.12 -16.99
N GLU A 37 -3.91 -18.50 -17.51
CA GLU A 37 -2.64 -18.01 -16.94
C GLU A 37 -2.63 -16.47 -16.96
N PRO A 38 -2.19 -15.81 -15.88
CA PRO A 38 -2.22 -14.36 -15.80
C PRO A 38 -1.22 -13.75 -16.79
N GLU A 39 -1.56 -12.59 -17.35
CA GLU A 39 -0.71 -11.87 -18.31
C GLU A 39 0.63 -11.43 -17.68
N PHE A 40 0.68 -11.32 -16.36
CA PHE A 40 1.89 -11.04 -15.58
C PHE A 40 2.04 -12.05 -14.43
N HIS A 41 3.28 -12.26 -13.99
CA HIS A 41 3.61 -13.24 -12.95
C HIS A 41 4.11 -12.59 -11.67
N LYS A 42 4.40 -11.29 -11.68
CA LYS A 42 4.75 -10.54 -10.48
C LYS A 42 4.29 -9.09 -10.62
N VAL A 43 3.85 -8.50 -9.52
CA VAL A 43 3.58 -7.08 -9.42
C VAL A 43 4.14 -6.52 -8.11
N ASP A 44 4.87 -5.41 -8.23
CA ASP A 44 5.38 -4.64 -7.10
C ASP A 44 4.52 -3.38 -6.92
N PHE A 45 4.01 -3.16 -5.71
CA PHE A 45 3.39 -1.91 -5.26
C PHE A 45 4.38 -1.16 -4.39
N ILE A 46 4.93 -0.07 -4.90
CA ILE A 46 5.98 0.71 -4.26
C ILE A 46 5.38 2.04 -3.81
N PHE A 47 5.32 2.26 -2.50
CA PHE A 47 4.86 3.49 -1.88
C PHE A 47 6.06 4.29 -1.41
N THR A 48 6.21 5.52 -1.90
CA THR A 48 7.28 6.44 -1.51
C THR A 48 6.66 7.66 -0.86
N GLU A 49 6.99 7.93 0.40
CA GLU A 49 6.58 9.16 1.08
C GLU A 49 7.27 10.37 0.44
N GLY A 50 6.60 11.52 0.41
CA GLY A 50 7.18 12.78 -0.02
C GLY A 50 6.15 13.91 -0.10
N HIS A 51 6.41 14.86 -0.98
CA HIS A 51 5.63 16.09 -1.15
C HIS A 51 5.52 16.51 -2.62
N THR A 52 4.65 17.48 -2.89
CA THR A 52 4.41 17.98 -4.26
C THR A 52 4.71 19.47 -4.41
N HIS A 53 5.33 19.84 -5.52
CA HIS A 53 5.44 21.22 -5.99
C HIS A 53 4.59 21.39 -7.26
N GLY A 54 3.32 21.74 -7.08
CA GLY A 54 2.34 21.83 -8.16
C GLY A 54 2.07 20.46 -8.80
N LEU A 55 2.59 20.22 -10.01
CA LEU A 55 2.43 18.96 -10.73
C LEU A 55 3.56 17.96 -10.48
N SER A 56 4.70 18.40 -9.92
CA SER A 56 5.85 17.53 -9.66
C SER A 56 5.73 16.90 -8.27
N PHE A 57 6.01 15.60 -8.18
CA PHE A 57 6.15 14.88 -6.91
C PHE A 57 7.63 14.67 -6.63
N HIS A 58 8.04 14.91 -5.39
CA HIS A 58 9.37 14.65 -4.87
C HIS A 58 9.23 13.63 -3.75
N GLY A 59 9.82 12.45 -3.93
CA GLY A 59 9.92 11.47 -2.85
C GLY A 59 10.98 11.91 -1.85
N ASP A 60 10.71 11.72 -0.57
CA ASP A 60 11.71 11.91 0.48
C ASP A 60 12.92 11.01 0.19
N PRO A 61 14.16 11.48 0.44
CA PRO A 61 15.35 10.69 0.20
C PRO A 61 15.40 9.49 1.14
N LYS A 62 16.22 8.51 0.77
CA LYS A 62 16.58 7.44 1.68
C LYS A 62 17.63 7.96 2.66
N TYR A 63 17.33 7.82 3.95
CA TYR A 63 18.25 8.17 5.03
C TYR A 63 19.03 6.92 5.46
N GLU A 64 20.36 6.99 5.43
CA GLU A 64 21.19 5.89 5.93
C GLU A 64 21.05 5.78 7.45
N GLY A 65 20.92 4.55 7.96
CA GLY A 65 20.78 4.29 9.40
C GLY A 65 19.35 4.31 9.95
N VAL A 66 18.40 4.86 9.20
CA VAL A 66 16.95 4.87 9.53
C VAL A 66 16.35 3.48 9.31
N LYS A 67 15.59 3.01 10.29
CA LYS A 67 15.01 1.66 10.37
C LYS A 67 13.49 1.63 10.28
N TYR A 68 12.81 2.61 10.87
CA TYR A 68 11.37 2.64 11.07
C TYR A 68 10.68 3.64 10.14
N LEU A 69 11.22 4.85 10.01
CA LEU A 69 10.70 5.89 9.11
C LEU A 69 11.25 5.72 7.70
N VAL A 70 11.08 4.52 7.15
CA VAL A 70 11.53 4.22 5.80
C VAL A 70 10.73 5.05 4.79
N ASN A 71 11.43 5.77 3.93
CA ASN A 71 10.83 6.62 2.90
C ASN A 71 10.10 5.80 1.82
N GLN A 72 10.49 4.54 1.63
CA GLN A 72 9.88 3.64 0.66
C GLN A 72 9.46 2.32 1.31
N GLN A 73 8.23 1.90 1.02
CA GLN A 73 7.64 0.64 1.45
C GLN A 73 7.12 -0.11 0.22
N LYS A 74 7.31 -1.44 0.19
CA LYS A 74 6.96 -2.26 -0.97
C LYS A 74 6.20 -3.51 -0.57
N VAL A 75 5.12 -3.80 -1.28
CA VAL A 75 4.47 -5.12 -1.26
C VAL A 75 4.60 -5.73 -2.64
N THR A 76 5.03 -6.99 -2.68
CA THR A 76 5.18 -7.76 -3.92
C THR A 76 4.18 -8.90 -3.91
N PHE A 77 3.48 -9.08 -5.03
CA PHE A 77 2.63 -10.23 -5.29
C PHE A 77 3.24 -11.03 -6.43
N GLU A 78 3.43 -12.34 -6.22
CA GLU A 78 4.03 -13.23 -7.22
C GLU A 78 3.13 -14.44 -7.44
N PHE A 79 2.93 -14.80 -8.70
CA PHE A 79 2.14 -15.96 -9.10
C PHE A 79 3.03 -17.20 -9.17
N LYS A 80 2.85 -18.12 -8.22
CA LYS A 80 3.59 -19.38 -8.12
C LYS A 80 2.62 -20.51 -7.83
N ASP A 81 2.85 -21.68 -8.40
CA ASP A 81 2.05 -22.88 -8.14
C ASP A 81 0.52 -22.64 -8.27
N LYS A 82 0.12 -21.84 -9.27
CA LYS A 82 -1.26 -21.44 -9.55
C LYS A 82 -1.95 -20.62 -8.46
N LYS A 83 -1.18 -19.94 -7.60
CA LYS A 83 -1.68 -19.05 -6.56
C LYS A 83 -0.82 -17.79 -6.48
N TRP A 84 -1.41 -16.71 -5.98
CA TRP A 84 -0.69 -15.48 -5.67
C TRP A 84 -0.13 -15.57 -4.25
N GLU A 85 1.14 -15.21 -4.09
CA GLU A 85 1.81 -15.11 -2.79
C GLU A 85 2.29 -13.67 -2.57
N ALA A 86 2.03 -13.11 -1.39
CA ALA A 86 2.47 -11.78 -1.02
C ALA A 86 3.77 -11.83 -0.21
N SER A 87 4.63 -10.85 -0.42
CA SER A 87 5.88 -10.64 0.33
C SER A 87 6.20 -9.14 0.44
N GLY A 88 7.19 -8.78 1.26
CA GLY A 88 7.55 -7.39 1.52
C GLY A 88 6.92 -6.87 2.80
N ALA A 89 6.41 -5.64 2.78
CA ALA A 89 5.74 -5.04 3.93
C ALA A 89 4.44 -5.77 4.26
N ASP A 90 4.22 -6.05 5.54
CA ASP A 90 2.99 -6.61 6.09
C ASP A 90 1.88 -5.55 6.20
N VAL A 91 2.27 -4.30 6.46
CA VAL A 91 1.41 -3.12 6.48
C VAL A 91 2.19 -1.92 5.92
N ILE A 92 1.52 -1.13 5.09
CA ILE A 92 2.06 0.15 4.65
C ILE A 92 1.67 1.22 5.68
N ARG A 93 2.68 1.91 6.20
CA ARG A 93 2.51 2.99 7.17
C ARG A 93 2.47 4.33 6.48
N TRP A 94 1.39 5.06 6.73
CA TRP A 94 1.17 6.41 6.23
C TRP A 94 1.18 7.42 7.37
N ARG A 95 1.40 8.67 7.02
CA ARG A 95 1.26 9.84 7.90
C ARG A 95 0.29 10.84 7.26
N GLN A 96 -0.57 11.44 8.05
CA GLN A 96 -1.39 12.56 7.58
C GLN A 96 -0.51 13.72 7.11
N SER A 97 -1.06 14.57 6.24
CA SER A 97 -0.39 15.75 5.66
C SER A 97 0.77 15.41 4.72
N SER A 98 0.96 14.13 4.41
CA SER A 98 2.01 13.64 3.51
C SER A 98 1.42 13.17 2.18
N TYR A 99 2.29 13.11 1.17
CA TYR A 99 1.98 12.46 -0.09
C TYR A 99 2.67 11.11 -0.15
N TYR A 100 1.99 10.12 -0.73
CA TYR A 100 2.58 8.81 -1.02
C TYR A 100 2.51 8.56 -2.51
N GLY A 101 3.65 8.68 -3.18
CA GLY A 101 3.83 8.27 -4.56
C GLY A 101 3.67 6.76 -4.67
N LEU A 102 2.76 6.31 -5.52
CA LEU A 102 2.57 4.90 -5.85
C LEU A 102 3.18 4.63 -7.23
N GLU A 103 4.06 3.63 -7.30
CA GLU A 103 4.46 2.99 -8.55
C GLU A 103 4.02 1.51 -8.51
N ILE A 104 3.30 1.09 -9.55
CA ILE A 104 2.91 -0.30 -9.79
C ILE A 104 3.76 -0.84 -10.93
N VAL A 105 4.54 -1.89 -10.66
CA VAL A 105 5.46 -2.46 -11.65
C VAL A 105 5.09 -3.91 -11.93
N TYR A 106 4.71 -4.19 -13.17
CA TYR A 106 4.36 -5.51 -13.67
C TYR A 106 5.57 -6.20 -14.30
N TYR A 107 5.69 -7.50 -14.03
CA TYR A 107 6.71 -8.35 -14.62
C TYR A 107 6.11 -9.61 -15.23
N ASN A 108 6.64 -10.02 -16.37
CA ASN A 108 6.32 -11.30 -16.99
C ASN A 108 6.97 -12.48 -16.23
N GLU A 109 6.72 -13.72 -16.68
CA GLU A 109 7.28 -14.95 -16.09
C GLU A 109 8.82 -14.96 -16.04
N LYS A 110 9.48 -14.29 -17.00
CA LYS A 110 10.95 -14.18 -17.05
C LYS A 110 11.50 -13.12 -16.09
N GLY A 111 10.62 -12.38 -15.41
CA GLY A 111 11.00 -11.27 -14.52
C GLY A 111 11.31 -9.96 -15.24
N GLU A 112 10.91 -9.81 -16.51
CA GLU A 112 11.11 -8.59 -17.30
C GLU A 112 9.96 -7.61 -17.03
N ARG A 113 10.25 -6.31 -16.89
CA ARG A 113 9.23 -5.26 -16.69
C ARG A 113 8.40 -5.09 -17.97
N ILE A 114 7.07 -5.11 -17.84
CA ILE A 114 6.12 -5.04 -18.98
C ILE A 114 5.18 -3.82 -18.94
N ASN A 115 5.40 -2.86 -18.04
CA ASN A 115 4.55 -1.66 -17.92
C ASN A 115 4.33 -0.90 -19.24
N SER A 116 5.30 -0.91 -20.16
CA SER A 116 5.16 -0.26 -21.47
C SER A 116 3.98 -0.82 -22.28
N GLU A 117 3.69 -2.12 -22.16
CA GLU A 117 2.57 -2.78 -22.86
C GLU A 117 1.23 -2.22 -22.37
N TYR A 118 1.08 -2.02 -21.06
CA TYR A 118 -0.09 -1.37 -20.49
C TYR A 118 -0.27 0.08 -20.93
N ILE A 119 0.83 0.83 -21.12
CA ILE A 119 0.78 2.19 -21.67
C ILE A 119 0.36 2.20 -23.14
N GLU A 120 0.87 1.27 -23.95
CA GLU A 120 0.46 1.10 -25.36
C GLU A 120 -1.03 0.73 -25.46
N HIS A 121 -1.55 -0.02 -24.49
CA HIS A 121 -2.95 -0.40 -24.35
C HIS A 121 -3.72 0.44 -23.31
N ALA A 122 -3.33 1.71 -23.11
CA ALA A 122 -3.91 2.53 -22.06
C ALA A 122 -5.43 2.72 -22.17
N ASN A 123 -6.01 2.66 -23.37
CA ASN A 123 -7.46 2.81 -23.56
C ASN A 123 -8.29 1.66 -22.97
N SER A 124 -7.69 0.49 -22.75
CA SER A 124 -8.40 -0.68 -22.26
C SER A 124 -8.11 -1.01 -20.79
N HIS A 125 -7.11 -0.39 -20.16
CA HIS A 125 -6.73 -0.70 -18.77
C HIS A 125 -6.77 0.52 -17.84
N GLN A 126 -7.25 0.33 -16.61
CA GLN A 126 -7.14 1.32 -15.54
C GLN A 126 -7.14 0.67 -14.15
N HIS A 127 -6.30 1.20 -13.26
CA HIS A 127 -6.28 0.89 -11.83
C HIS A 127 -7.29 1.73 -11.07
N PHE A 128 -8.01 1.08 -10.17
CA PHE A 128 -8.93 1.70 -9.22
C PHE A 128 -8.47 1.42 -7.79
N PHE A 129 -8.71 2.39 -6.91
CA PHE A 129 -8.29 2.38 -5.52
C PHE A 129 -9.50 2.66 -4.63
N GLN A 130 -9.81 1.73 -3.74
CA GLN A 130 -10.92 1.84 -2.79
C GLN A 130 -10.42 1.61 -1.37
N PHE A 131 -10.92 2.40 -0.43
CA PHE A 131 -10.62 2.24 1.00
C PHE A 131 -11.69 1.35 1.63
N GLN A 132 -11.30 0.16 2.10
CA GLN A 132 -12.21 -0.82 2.68
C GLN A 132 -11.91 -1.05 4.17
N ASP A 133 -12.92 -1.48 4.92
CA ASP A 133 -12.78 -1.86 6.34
C ASP A 133 -12.12 -0.79 7.22
N VAL A 134 -12.45 0.47 6.95
CA VAL A 134 -11.87 1.63 7.62
C VAL A 134 -12.26 1.65 9.09
N LYS A 135 -11.27 1.74 9.97
CA LYS A 135 -11.45 1.80 11.43
C LYS A 135 -10.48 2.79 12.05
N THR A 136 -10.85 3.40 13.17
CA THR A 136 -9.89 4.15 13.99
C THR A 136 -8.98 3.18 14.74
N ILE A 137 -7.70 3.53 14.89
CA ILE A 137 -6.70 2.70 15.60
C ILE A 137 -7.07 2.54 17.08
N LYS A 138 -7.64 3.58 17.70
CA LYS A 138 -7.92 3.59 19.15
C LYS A 138 -9.17 2.81 19.53
N THR A 139 -10.27 2.97 18.78
CA THR A 139 -11.56 2.34 19.15
C THR A 139 -11.91 1.14 18.29
N GLY A 140 -11.30 1.00 17.11
CA GLY A 140 -11.67 -0.04 16.13
C GLY A 140 -13.01 0.25 15.42
N GLU A 141 -13.60 1.42 15.64
CA GLU A 141 -14.89 1.82 15.06
C GLU A 141 -14.69 2.63 13.77
N LEU A 142 -15.74 2.75 12.95
CA LEU A 142 -15.74 3.62 11.77
C LEU A 142 -15.48 5.08 12.17
N PRO A 143 -14.65 5.84 11.43
CA PRO A 143 -14.46 7.26 11.69
C PRO A 143 -15.73 8.06 11.42
N ALA A 144 -15.91 9.17 12.14
CA ALA A 144 -17.08 10.04 12.02
C ALA A 144 -17.18 10.72 10.63
N ASP A 145 -16.05 10.98 9.98
CA ASP A 145 -15.96 11.40 8.58
C ASP A 145 -15.16 10.35 7.80
N ASN A 146 -15.83 9.51 7.02
CA ASN A 146 -15.19 8.46 6.21
C ASN A 146 -15.03 8.85 4.74
N ASN A 147 -15.49 10.04 4.33
CA ASN A 147 -15.53 10.42 2.91
C ASN A 147 -14.22 11.07 2.42
N THR A 148 -13.21 11.21 3.28
CA THR A 148 -12.02 12.01 2.97
C THR A 148 -10.70 11.43 3.48
N ILE A 149 -10.54 10.10 3.59
CA ILE A 149 -9.30 9.47 4.12
C ILE A 149 -8.04 9.92 3.36
N ALA A 150 -8.07 9.76 2.04
CA ALA A 150 -7.04 10.23 1.14
C ALA A 150 -7.66 10.51 -0.24
N SER A 151 -6.99 11.35 -1.04
CA SER A 151 -7.30 11.51 -2.46
C SER A 151 -6.17 10.98 -3.33
N TYR A 152 -6.48 10.38 -4.47
CA TYR A 152 -5.48 9.90 -5.42
C TYR A 152 -5.49 10.72 -6.71
N LEU A 153 -4.30 10.92 -7.28
CA LEU A 153 -4.11 11.61 -8.54
C LEU A 153 -3.19 10.83 -9.47
N TYR A 154 -3.71 10.46 -10.63
CA TYR A 154 -2.95 9.77 -11.67
C TYR A 154 -1.82 10.62 -12.26
N ARG A 155 -0.67 10.00 -12.47
CA ARG A 155 0.57 10.61 -12.98
C ARG A 155 1.38 9.66 -13.85
N ASP A 156 0.71 8.85 -14.66
CA ASP A 156 1.41 8.10 -15.70
C ASP A 156 2.13 9.05 -16.65
N THR A 157 3.24 8.56 -17.20
CA THR A 157 4.17 9.34 -17.98
C THR A 157 4.58 8.61 -19.25
N ASN A 158 5.10 9.37 -20.21
CA ASN A 158 5.88 8.86 -21.33
C ASN A 158 7.24 9.60 -21.37
N PRO A 159 8.39 8.88 -21.32
CA PRO A 159 8.53 7.43 -21.16
C PRO A 159 8.01 6.94 -19.80
N GLU A 160 7.51 5.70 -19.78
CA GLU A 160 6.79 5.12 -18.64
C GLU A 160 7.64 5.05 -17.37
N ASN A 161 8.94 4.75 -17.50
CA ASN A 161 9.82 4.53 -16.36
C ASN A 161 10.38 5.82 -15.74
N LYS A 162 9.89 7.00 -16.13
CA LYS A 162 10.33 8.29 -15.59
C LYS A 162 9.21 8.98 -14.83
N TYR A 163 9.55 9.67 -13.75
CA TYR A 163 8.61 10.59 -13.09
C TYR A 163 8.53 11.91 -13.86
N TYR A 164 7.37 12.56 -13.76
CA TYR A 164 7.22 13.92 -14.25
C TYR A 164 7.87 14.89 -13.27
N THR A 165 8.90 15.58 -13.75
CA THR A 165 9.50 16.74 -13.07
C THR A 165 9.52 17.91 -14.03
N LYS A 166 9.26 19.13 -13.52
CA LYS A 166 9.35 20.34 -14.33
C LYS A 166 10.74 20.45 -15.00
N GLY A 167 10.77 20.55 -16.33
CA GLY A 167 12.01 20.63 -17.12
C GLY A 167 12.58 19.28 -17.57
N SER A 168 11.98 18.15 -17.17
CA SER A 168 12.31 16.82 -17.70
C SER A 168 11.71 16.58 -19.09
N ASP A 169 12.19 15.52 -19.77
CA ASP A 169 11.65 15.04 -21.05
C ASP A 169 10.37 14.20 -20.88
N ALA A 170 10.05 13.78 -19.64
CA ALA A 170 8.86 13.02 -19.33
C ALA A 170 7.60 13.90 -19.42
N ARG A 171 6.54 13.37 -20.04
CA ARG A 171 5.25 14.04 -20.18
C ARG A 171 4.17 13.26 -19.47
N LEU A 172 3.27 13.97 -18.80
CA LEU A 172 2.07 13.37 -18.22
C LEU A 172 1.13 12.88 -19.33
N LEU A 173 0.56 11.71 -19.12
CA LEU A 173 -0.48 11.16 -19.98
C LEU A 173 -1.85 11.71 -19.57
N ASP A 174 -2.66 12.04 -20.56
CA ASP A 174 -4.06 12.41 -20.37
C ASP A 174 -4.96 11.19 -20.17
N ASN A 175 -4.47 10.00 -20.56
CA ASN A 175 -5.14 8.71 -20.51
C ASN A 175 -4.51 7.77 -19.47
N PRO A 176 -4.86 7.89 -18.18
CA PRO A 176 -4.11 7.21 -17.12
C PRO A 176 -4.48 5.73 -16.98
N VAL A 177 -3.48 4.85 -17.04
CA VAL A 177 -3.61 3.45 -16.62
C VAL A 177 -3.59 3.33 -15.09
N GLY A 178 -2.92 4.25 -14.40
CA GLY A 178 -2.70 4.24 -12.97
C GLY A 178 -1.52 3.39 -12.53
N LEU A 179 -0.49 3.25 -13.37
CA LEU A 179 0.79 2.65 -12.97
C LEU A 179 1.58 3.60 -12.06
N LYS A 180 1.36 4.91 -12.20
CA LYS A 180 1.92 5.94 -11.32
C LYS A 180 0.88 6.97 -10.89
N GLY A 181 1.06 7.47 -9.67
CA GLY A 181 0.25 8.55 -9.10
C GLY A 181 0.66 8.83 -7.67
N TYR A 182 -0.11 9.64 -6.97
CA TYR A 182 0.12 9.88 -5.54
C TYR A 182 -1.18 10.00 -4.76
N PHE A 183 -1.16 9.43 -3.56
CA PHE A 183 -2.15 9.69 -2.52
C PHE A 183 -1.77 10.96 -1.76
N HIS A 184 -2.76 11.78 -1.43
CA HIS A 184 -2.64 12.83 -0.42
C HIS A 184 -3.47 12.41 0.79
N VAL A 185 -2.80 12.18 1.92
CA VAL A 185 -3.40 11.65 3.15
C VAL A 185 -3.94 12.77 4.01
N LYS A 186 -5.23 12.70 4.36
CA LYS A 186 -5.97 13.83 4.97
C LYS A 186 -6.42 13.56 6.40
N GLN A 187 -6.38 12.31 6.84
CA GLN A 187 -6.76 11.91 8.19
C GLN A 187 -5.67 11.03 8.80
N ASN A 188 -5.59 10.97 10.12
CA ASN A 188 -4.66 10.15 10.88
C ASN A 188 -5.40 9.17 11.81
N TYR A 189 -4.63 8.29 12.44
CA TYR A 189 -5.08 7.28 13.38
C TYR A 189 -6.11 6.31 12.81
N LEU A 190 -5.91 5.86 11.56
CA LEU A 190 -6.79 4.93 10.87
C LEU A 190 -6.08 3.65 10.45
N THR A 191 -6.84 2.57 10.34
CA THR A 191 -6.47 1.36 9.62
C THR A 191 -7.53 1.05 8.57
N PHE A 192 -7.10 0.54 7.41
CA PHE A 192 -7.98 0.14 6.32
C PHE A 192 -7.24 -0.78 5.35
N ASN A 193 -7.99 -1.46 4.49
CA ASN A 193 -7.45 -2.17 3.34
C ASN A 193 -7.56 -1.29 2.11
N LEU A 194 -6.42 -0.98 1.48
CA LEU A 194 -6.39 -0.38 0.15
C LEU A 194 -6.66 -1.48 -0.87
N LYS A 195 -7.90 -1.55 -1.35
CA LYS A 195 -8.26 -2.44 -2.45
C LYS A 195 -7.80 -1.82 -3.76
N VAL A 196 -6.91 -2.52 -4.44
CA VAL A 196 -6.41 -2.16 -5.77
C VAL A 196 -7.04 -3.11 -6.78
N THR A 197 -7.63 -2.56 -7.85
CA THR A 197 -8.24 -3.33 -8.92
C THR A 197 -7.73 -2.85 -10.27
N LEU A 198 -7.10 -3.74 -11.04
CA LEU A 198 -6.84 -3.53 -12.45
C LEU A 198 -8.07 -3.98 -13.24
N ALA A 199 -8.70 -3.04 -13.94
CA ALA A 199 -9.85 -3.32 -14.79
C ALA A 199 -9.47 -3.30 -16.27
N HIS A 200 -9.93 -4.30 -17.01
CA HIS A 200 -9.84 -4.40 -18.46
C HIS A 200 -11.21 -4.12 -19.09
N PHE A 201 -11.34 -3.02 -19.85
CA PHE A 201 -12.57 -2.57 -20.47
C PHE A 201 -12.90 -3.37 -21.72
N LEU A 202 -14.05 -4.03 -21.73
CA LEU A 202 -14.46 -5.02 -22.74
C LEU A 202 -14.61 -4.41 -24.15
N SER A 203 -14.90 -3.11 -24.23
CA SER A 203 -15.00 -2.37 -25.50
C SER A 203 -13.65 -1.90 -26.04
N GLY A 204 -12.57 -2.06 -25.29
CA GLY A 204 -11.28 -1.43 -25.56
C GLY A 204 -11.26 0.09 -25.35
N ASN A 205 -12.31 0.67 -24.76
CA ASN A 205 -12.41 2.10 -24.48
C ASN A 205 -12.99 2.35 -23.09
N LYS A 206 -12.16 2.95 -22.23
CA LYS A 206 -12.52 3.31 -20.86
C LYS A 206 -13.11 4.70 -20.66
N LYS A 207 -13.22 5.53 -21.70
CA LYS A 207 -13.87 6.84 -21.60
C LYS A 207 -15.38 6.68 -21.40
N GLN A 208 -15.91 7.43 -20.44
CA GLN A 208 -17.34 7.65 -20.30
C GLN A 208 -17.66 9.09 -20.74
N GLY A 209 -18.13 9.24 -21.98
CA GLY A 209 -18.20 10.54 -22.64
C GLY A 209 -16.81 11.11 -22.90
N GLU A 210 -16.52 12.31 -22.41
CA GLU A 210 -15.23 12.99 -22.58
C GLU A 210 -14.25 12.77 -21.41
N LYS A 211 -14.66 12.03 -20.37
CA LYS A 211 -13.89 11.85 -19.14
C LYS A 211 -13.50 10.39 -18.91
N TYR A 212 -12.38 10.20 -18.22
CA TYR A 212 -12.01 8.93 -17.62
C TYR A 212 -12.67 8.79 -16.25
N LEU A 213 -12.89 7.55 -15.82
CA LEU A 213 -13.46 7.28 -14.49
C LEU A 213 -12.51 7.76 -13.39
N ALA A 214 -13.09 8.25 -12.29
CA ALA A 214 -12.30 8.60 -11.12
C ALA A 214 -11.70 7.34 -10.50
N TYR A 215 -10.61 7.52 -9.75
CA TYR A 215 -9.86 6.40 -9.19
C TYR A 215 -10.66 5.51 -8.24
N ASN A 216 -11.70 6.05 -7.62
CA ASN A 216 -12.58 5.36 -6.68
C ASN A 216 -13.90 4.87 -7.30
N GLU A 217 -14.11 5.09 -8.60
CA GLU A 217 -15.33 4.75 -9.33
C GLU A 217 -15.14 3.48 -10.15
N LEU A 218 -15.17 2.31 -9.49
CA LEU A 218 -14.98 1.03 -10.16
C LEU A 218 -16.09 0.79 -11.22
N PRO A 219 -15.74 0.45 -12.48
CA PRO A 219 -16.72 0.19 -13.52
C PRO A 219 -17.59 -1.04 -13.22
N SER A 220 -18.80 -1.05 -13.78
CA SER A 220 -19.70 -2.22 -13.73
C SER A 220 -19.05 -3.44 -14.41
N PRO A 221 -19.25 -4.68 -13.90
CA PRO A 221 -18.73 -5.90 -14.51
C PRO A 221 -19.17 -6.13 -15.96
N ASN A 222 -20.28 -5.52 -16.40
CA ASN A 222 -20.74 -5.59 -17.79
C ASN A 222 -19.94 -4.70 -18.75
N ILE A 223 -19.12 -3.79 -18.22
CA ILE A 223 -18.33 -2.83 -18.99
C ILE A 223 -16.84 -3.18 -18.93
N ALA A 224 -16.37 -3.67 -17.78
CA ALA A 224 -14.98 -4.05 -17.58
C ALA A 224 -14.86 -5.32 -16.73
N ALA A 225 -13.96 -6.22 -17.14
CA ALA A 225 -13.54 -7.34 -16.33
C ALA A 225 -12.52 -6.88 -15.29
N ARG A 226 -12.48 -7.56 -14.13
CA ARG A 226 -11.41 -7.38 -13.15
C ARG A 226 -10.30 -8.36 -13.47
N GLU A 227 -9.20 -7.86 -13.99
CA GLU A 227 -8.04 -8.65 -14.40
C GLU A 227 -7.15 -9.00 -13.20
N PHE A 228 -7.10 -8.09 -12.22
CA PHE A 228 -6.38 -8.33 -10.97
C PHE A 228 -7.01 -7.54 -9.83
N GLU A 229 -7.06 -8.14 -8.64
CA GLU A 229 -7.61 -7.52 -7.45
C GLU A 229 -6.82 -7.96 -6.22
N VAL A 230 -6.33 -7.00 -5.42
CA VAL A 230 -5.60 -7.25 -4.18
C VAL A 230 -6.01 -6.26 -3.11
N GLN A 231 -5.75 -6.62 -1.85
CA GLN A 231 -5.92 -5.74 -0.69
C GLN A 231 -4.57 -5.55 0.00
N ILE A 232 -4.18 -4.30 0.19
CA ILE A 232 -2.94 -3.91 0.87
C ILE A 232 -3.30 -3.25 2.19
N PRO A 233 -2.92 -3.82 3.35
CA PRO A 233 -3.18 -3.20 4.64
C PRO A 233 -2.44 -1.87 4.77
N ILE A 234 -3.17 -0.83 5.14
CA ILE A 234 -2.63 0.50 5.41
C ILE A 234 -2.92 0.90 6.85
N ARG A 235 -1.96 1.56 7.49
CA ARG A 235 -2.12 2.17 8.81
C ARG A 235 -1.60 3.60 8.80
N ILE A 236 -2.46 4.56 9.07
CA ILE A 236 -2.07 5.96 9.25
C ILE A 236 -1.91 6.21 10.75
N TYR A 237 -0.68 6.24 11.24
CA TYR A 237 -0.42 6.16 12.69
C TYR A 237 -0.15 7.51 13.35
N ASN A 238 0.16 8.56 12.60
CA ASN A 238 0.35 9.93 13.10
C ASN A 238 0.04 10.98 12.01
N ASP A 239 0.24 12.27 12.35
CA ASP A 239 0.32 13.39 11.41
C ASP A 239 1.78 13.85 11.30
N ARG A 240 2.27 14.07 10.08
CA ARG A 240 3.63 14.54 9.83
C ARG A 240 3.88 15.94 10.41
N LEU A 241 2.85 16.77 10.48
CA LEU A 241 2.94 18.15 10.99
C LEU A 241 2.68 18.25 12.50
N GLU A 242 2.52 17.12 13.17
CA GLU A 242 2.27 17.10 14.61
C GLU A 242 3.51 17.50 15.41
N LYS A 243 3.30 17.93 16.66
CA LYS A 243 4.39 18.24 17.57
C LYS A 243 5.31 17.04 17.74
N GLU A 244 6.62 17.29 17.77
CA GLU A 244 7.66 16.27 17.92
C GLU A 244 7.37 15.31 19.09
N SER A 245 6.98 15.80 20.26
CA SER A 245 6.67 14.93 21.41
C SER A 245 5.52 13.95 21.17
N VAL A 246 4.54 14.32 20.35
CA VAL A 246 3.44 13.42 19.97
C VAL A 246 3.94 12.44 18.91
N THR A 247 4.68 12.93 17.90
CA THR A 247 5.32 12.08 16.88
C THR A 247 6.19 10.99 17.50
N LEU A 248 7.01 11.33 18.50
CA LEU A 248 7.85 10.38 19.23
C LEU A 248 7.03 9.32 19.96
N GLN A 249 5.94 9.72 20.61
CA GLN A 249 5.04 8.80 21.30
C GLN A 249 4.33 7.86 20.31
N ASP A 250 3.80 8.41 19.21
CA ASP A 250 3.14 7.61 18.18
C ASP A 250 4.10 6.62 17.52
N MET A 251 5.36 7.02 17.29
CA MET A 251 6.39 6.12 16.79
C MET A 251 6.71 5.00 17.78
N ALA A 252 6.89 5.33 19.06
CA ALA A 252 7.11 4.35 20.11
C ALA A 252 5.96 3.31 20.16
N ASP A 253 4.72 3.78 20.07
CA ASP A 253 3.52 2.93 20.10
C ASP A 253 3.33 2.11 18.82
N GLU A 254 3.63 2.68 17.65
CA GLU A 254 3.51 2.01 16.35
C GLU A 254 4.55 0.91 16.19
N PHE A 255 5.81 1.24 16.43
CA PHE A 255 6.96 0.37 16.17
C PHE A 255 7.38 -0.46 17.38
N LYS A 256 6.70 -0.29 18.53
CA LYS A 256 6.98 -0.99 19.79
C LYS A 256 8.42 -0.77 20.28
N ILE A 257 8.86 0.49 20.20
CA ILE A 257 10.20 0.94 20.58
C ILE A 257 10.12 1.93 21.75
N THR A 258 11.26 2.26 22.34
CA THR A 258 11.35 3.33 23.34
C THR A 258 11.27 4.71 22.70
N ILE A 259 10.86 5.72 23.47
CA ILE A 259 10.89 7.12 23.02
C ILE A 259 12.31 7.53 22.63
N GLN A 260 13.33 7.09 23.38
CA GLN A 260 14.73 7.40 23.08
C GLN A 260 15.20 6.80 21.75
N GLU A 261 14.71 5.61 21.39
CA GLU A 261 14.97 5.03 20.07
C GLU A 261 14.27 5.80 18.95
N ALA A 262 13.05 6.29 19.19
CA ALA A 262 12.34 7.15 18.25
C ALA A 262 13.02 8.52 18.06
N GLU A 263 13.53 9.12 19.14
CA GLU A 263 14.31 10.37 19.12
C GLU A 263 15.55 10.22 18.25
N LYS A 264 16.34 9.18 18.50
CA LYS A 264 17.55 8.89 17.73
C LYS A 264 17.26 8.69 16.23
N GLU A 265 16.12 8.08 15.92
CA GLU A 265 15.68 7.88 14.54
C GLU A 265 15.39 9.23 13.85
N LEU A 266 14.67 10.14 14.52
CA LEU A 266 14.42 11.49 13.99
C LEU A 266 15.70 12.32 13.88
N GLU A 267 16.58 12.25 14.88
CA GLU A 267 17.90 12.91 14.84
C GLU A 267 18.70 12.45 13.62
N THR A 268 18.71 11.14 13.33
CA THR A 268 19.40 10.59 12.14
C THR A 268 18.87 11.21 10.84
N ILE A 269 17.57 11.47 10.76
CA ILE A 269 16.93 12.12 9.60
C ILE A 269 17.30 13.61 9.53
N ILE A 270 17.27 14.31 10.66
CA ILE A 270 17.54 15.75 10.76
C ILE A 270 19.01 16.06 10.46
N GLU A 271 19.92 15.23 10.96
CA GLU A 271 21.37 15.40 10.77
C GLU A 271 21.86 14.91 9.41
N ALA A 272 21.02 14.25 8.63
CA ALA A 272 21.39 13.78 7.31
C ALA A 272 21.71 14.96 6.38
N ASP A 273 22.90 14.92 5.78
CA ASP A 273 23.32 15.90 4.77
C ASP A 273 22.64 15.59 3.44
N ILE A 274 21.44 16.14 3.26
CA ILE A 274 20.59 15.94 2.09
C ILE A 274 20.12 17.28 1.52
N ASP A 275 19.80 17.28 0.22
CA ASP A 275 19.28 18.46 -0.47
C ASP A 275 18.01 18.98 0.23
N PRO A 276 17.96 20.24 0.70
CA PRO A 276 16.79 20.80 1.37
C PRO A 276 15.50 20.76 0.53
N GLU A 277 15.59 20.74 -0.79
CA GLU A 277 14.42 20.62 -1.68
C GLU A 277 13.87 19.18 -1.72
N SER A 278 14.69 18.20 -1.33
CA SER A 278 14.32 16.78 -1.30
C SER A 278 13.64 16.37 0.01
N SER A 279 13.71 17.20 1.05
CA SER A 279 13.23 16.85 2.38
C SER A 279 12.40 17.96 3.01
N GLN A 280 11.18 17.61 3.41
CA GLN A 280 10.34 18.48 4.24
C GLN A 280 10.45 18.14 5.72
N VAL A 281 11.66 17.89 6.22
CA VAL A 281 11.78 17.42 7.61
C VAL A 281 11.11 18.38 8.58
N TRP A 282 11.13 19.72 8.38
CA TRP A 282 10.18 20.65 9.01
C TRP A 282 10.06 21.98 8.23
N MET A 283 8.83 22.38 7.86
CA MET A 283 8.43 23.77 7.55
C MET A 283 7.23 24.12 8.43
#